data_AF-A0A5C9C8X9-F1
#
_entry.id   AF-A0A5C9C8X9-F1
#
_cell.length_a   1.000
_cell.length_b   1.000
_cell.length_c   1.000
_cell.angle_alpha   90.00
_cell.angle_beta   90.00
_cell.angle_gamma   90.00
#
_symmetry.space_group_name_H-M   'P 1'
#
loop_
_entity.id
_entity.type
_entity.pdbx_description
1 polymer ?
#
loop_
_entity_poly.entity_id
_entity_poly.type
_entity_poly.pdbx_seq_one_letter_code
_entity_poly.pdbx_strand_id
1 'polypeptide(L)'
;MSYTVYIIYSKSLNKYYTGSCENLTIRLSQHNAGRNKSTKAGIPWIIKHIEYYNTFTEARSREAAIKKMKSRIYIESLINSANSLDANFWSDKYQNNSTQWDLGLVSPPIKQYIDQLTNKDCRILIPGCGNAYEAAYLLEQGFTNITLIDIAEPLVQSLQKKYKNDSRIQIILGDFFNHQGQYDLIIEQTFFCAIDPSLRTNYVIKMSQLIAKGGKLVGLLFNRSFEGGPPFGGNKEEYIHLFSPTFSIKKLETCYNSFKKREESELFMIFIIK
;
A
#
# COMPACT_ATOMS: atom_id res chain seq x y z
N MET A 1 7.30 0.78 -20.33
CA MET A 1 6.34 -0.34 -20.43
C MET A 1 6.67 -1.32 -19.32
N SER A 2 5.67 -1.80 -18.59
CA SER A 2 5.85 -2.86 -17.60
C SER A 2 5.23 -4.15 -18.13
N TYR A 3 5.87 -5.27 -17.85
CA TYR A 3 5.40 -6.60 -18.18
C TYR A 3 4.87 -7.26 -16.92
N THR A 4 3.80 -8.02 -17.06
CA THR A 4 3.09 -8.63 -15.94
C THR A 4 3.23 -10.13 -15.98
N VAL A 5 3.66 -10.74 -14.87
CA VAL A 5 3.43 -12.16 -14.58
C VAL A 5 2.15 -12.27 -13.75
N TYR A 6 1.27 -13.20 -14.09
CA TYR A 6 0.00 -13.37 -13.41
C TYR A 6 -0.27 -14.84 -13.10
N ILE A 7 -1.01 -15.06 -12.02
CA ILE A 7 -1.62 -16.35 -11.68
C ILE A 7 -3.13 -16.15 -11.68
N ILE A 8 -3.83 -16.95 -12.48
CA ILE A 8 -5.29 -17.01 -12.54
C ILE A 8 -5.78 -18.38 -12.08
N TYR A 9 -6.98 -18.44 -11.52
CA TYR A 9 -7.59 -19.65 -10.99
C TYR A 9 -8.94 -19.93 -11.63
N SER A 10 -9.17 -21.20 -11.97
CA SER A 10 -10.45 -21.73 -12.42
C SER A 10 -11.09 -22.54 -11.31
N LYS A 11 -12.27 -22.13 -10.85
CA LYS A 11 -13.04 -22.87 -9.84
C LYS A 11 -13.56 -24.20 -10.38
N SER A 12 -14.00 -24.23 -11.64
CA SER A 12 -14.56 -25.44 -12.29
C SER A 12 -13.52 -26.54 -12.48
N LEU A 13 -12.27 -26.17 -12.76
CA LEU A 13 -11.17 -27.13 -12.90
C LEU A 13 -10.33 -27.33 -11.63
N ASN A 14 -10.59 -26.54 -10.59
CA ASN A 14 -9.74 -26.42 -9.41
C ASN A 14 -8.25 -26.28 -9.78
N LYS A 15 -7.95 -25.38 -10.72
CA LYS A 15 -6.62 -25.30 -11.35
C LYS A 15 -6.11 -23.88 -11.45
N TYR A 16 -4.82 -23.71 -11.17
CA TYR A 16 -4.07 -22.48 -11.42
C TYR A 16 -3.45 -22.47 -12.82
N TYR A 17 -3.37 -21.30 -13.42
CA TYR A 17 -2.62 -21.02 -14.63
C TYR A 17 -1.70 -19.83 -14.40
N THR A 18 -0.44 -19.98 -14.79
CA THR A 18 0.57 -18.91 -14.73
C THR A 18 0.94 -18.48 -16.14
N GLY A 19 0.99 -17.17 -16.38
CA GLY A 19 1.44 -16.61 -17.64
C GLY A 19 2.11 -15.26 -17.45
N SER A 20 2.67 -14.73 -18.53
CA SER A 20 3.15 -13.36 -18.60
C SER A 20 2.59 -12.64 -19.83
N CYS A 21 2.44 -11.33 -19.75
CA CYS A 21 1.94 -10.49 -20.84
C CYS A 21 2.30 -9.01 -20.61
N GLU A 22 2.17 -8.19 -21.64
CA GLU A 22 2.30 -6.74 -21.51
C GLU A 22 1.03 -6.08 -20.94
N ASN A 23 -0.16 -6.53 -21.35
CA ASN A 23 -1.44 -5.99 -20.88
C ASN A 23 -2.32 -7.09 -20.27
N LEU A 24 -2.40 -7.11 -18.95
CA LEU A 24 -3.14 -8.13 -18.20
C LEU A 24 -4.65 -8.08 -18.47
N THR A 25 -5.23 -6.90 -18.60
CA THR A 25 -6.67 -6.73 -18.84
C THR A 25 -7.10 -7.38 -20.15
N ILE A 26 -6.36 -7.09 -21.24
CA ILE A 26 -6.60 -7.71 -22.54
C ILE A 26 -6.36 -9.22 -22.45
N ARG A 27 -5.29 -9.64 -21.77
CA ARG A 27 -4.94 -11.06 -21.67
C ARG A 27 -6.00 -11.87 -20.91
N LEU A 28 -6.51 -11.36 -19.79
CA LEU A 28 -7.58 -12.00 -19.03
C LEU A 28 -8.87 -12.10 -19.84
N SER A 29 -9.24 -11.02 -20.56
CA SER A 29 -10.38 -11.04 -21.49
C SER A 29 -10.25 -12.15 -22.53
N GLN A 30 -9.06 -12.33 -23.12
CA GLN A 30 -8.80 -13.42 -24.08
C GLN A 30 -8.95 -14.81 -23.45
N HIS A 31 -8.48 -15.00 -22.20
CA HIS A 31 -8.67 -16.26 -21.47
C HIS A 31 -10.15 -16.57 -21.26
N ASN A 32 -10.93 -15.58 -20.83
CA ASN A 32 -12.36 -15.72 -20.54
C ASN A 32 -13.26 -15.72 -21.78
N ALA A 33 -12.75 -15.28 -22.93
CA ALA A 33 -13.38 -15.44 -24.24
C ALA A 33 -13.04 -16.79 -24.92
N GLY A 34 -12.29 -17.68 -24.26
CA GLY A 34 -11.95 -19.00 -24.79
C GLY A 34 -10.98 -19.01 -25.97
N ARG A 35 -10.32 -17.88 -26.26
CA ARG A 35 -9.37 -17.73 -27.38
C ARG A 35 -8.07 -18.53 -27.19
N ASN A 36 -7.77 -18.96 -25.97
CA ASN A 36 -6.59 -19.76 -25.64
C ASN A 36 -6.97 -21.25 -25.45
N LYS A 37 -6.47 -22.12 -26.35
CA LYS A 37 -6.80 -23.56 -26.35
C LYS A 37 -6.53 -24.25 -25.01
N SER A 38 -5.45 -23.88 -24.32
CA SER A 38 -5.04 -24.49 -23.05
C SER A 38 -5.86 -24.02 -21.83
N THR A 39 -6.59 -22.91 -21.94
CA THR A 39 -7.37 -22.35 -20.83
C THR A 39 -8.88 -22.33 -21.09
N LYS A 40 -9.33 -22.64 -22.32
CA LYS A 40 -10.76 -22.56 -22.70
C LYS A 40 -11.70 -23.38 -21.79
N ALA A 41 -11.24 -24.51 -21.25
CA ALA A 41 -12.05 -25.37 -20.39
C ALA A 41 -12.23 -24.82 -18.96
N GLY A 42 -11.41 -23.85 -18.56
CA GLY A 42 -11.39 -23.32 -17.18
C GLY A 42 -12.10 -22.00 -16.98
N ILE A 43 -12.82 -21.51 -18.00
CA ILE A 43 -13.58 -20.26 -17.90
C ILE A 43 -14.69 -20.43 -16.85
N PRO A 44 -14.93 -19.44 -15.96
CA PRO A 44 -14.19 -18.19 -15.83
C PRO A 44 -12.89 -18.34 -15.03
N TRP A 45 -11.86 -17.65 -15.49
CA TRP A 45 -10.60 -17.44 -14.80
C TRP A 45 -10.63 -16.16 -14.00
N ILE A 46 -10.17 -16.24 -12.76
CA ILE A 46 -10.10 -15.13 -11.81
C ILE A 46 -8.64 -14.89 -11.45
N ILE A 47 -8.18 -13.64 -11.45
CA ILE A 47 -6.82 -13.30 -11.02
C ILE A 47 -6.64 -13.61 -9.52
N LYS A 48 -5.51 -14.21 -9.18
CA LYS A 48 -5.10 -14.54 -7.81
C LYS A 48 -3.77 -13.93 -7.41
N HIS A 49 -2.89 -13.62 -8.36
CA HIS A 49 -1.58 -13.03 -8.08
C HIS A 49 -1.06 -12.27 -9.31
N ILE A 50 -0.30 -11.20 -9.08
CA ILE A 50 0.30 -10.34 -10.12
C ILE A 50 1.71 -9.90 -9.67
N GLU A 51 2.68 -9.96 -10.58
CA GLU A 51 4.02 -9.40 -10.40
C GLU A 51 4.38 -8.55 -11.63
N TYR A 52 5.08 -7.42 -11.44
CA TYR A 52 5.47 -6.50 -12.51
C TYR A 52 6.99 -6.50 -12.73
N TYR A 53 7.39 -6.38 -13.99
CA TYR A 53 8.78 -6.40 -14.44
C TYR A 53 9.05 -5.32 -15.48
N ASN A 54 10.29 -4.85 -15.53
CA ASN A 54 10.70 -3.81 -16.47
C ASN A 54 10.93 -4.38 -17.87
N THR A 55 11.34 -5.64 -17.96
CA THR A 55 11.61 -6.31 -19.23
C THR A 55 10.79 -7.58 -19.41
N PHE A 56 10.50 -7.92 -20.66
CA PHE A 56 9.79 -9.16 -20.99
C PHE A 56 10.62 -10.39 -20.59
N THR A 57 11.94 -10.29 -20.70
CA THR A 57 12.88 -11.37 -20.34
C THR A 57 12.79 -11.73 -18.86
N GLU A 58 12.72 -10.73 -17.97
CA GLU A 58 12.53 -10.95 -16.53
C GLU A 58 11.18 -11.61 -16.25
N ALA A 59 10.10 -11.08 -16.84
CA ALA A 59 8.75 -11.64 -16.67
C ALA A 59 8.68 -13.11 -17.12
N ARG A 60 9.29 -13.44 -18.27
CA ARG A 60 9.35 -14.81 -18.78
C ARG A 60 10.22 -15.73 -17.92
N SER A 61 11.35 -15.22 -17.41
CA SER A 61 12.21 -15.98 -16.51
C SER A 61 11.49 -16.32 -15.22
N ARG A 62 10.73 -15.37 -14.67
CA ARG A 62 9.88 -15.59 -13.49
C ARG A 62 8.75 -16.57 -13.77
N GLU A 63 8.00 -16.40 -14.86
CA GLU A 63 6.95 -17.34 -15.27
C GLU A 63 7.50 -18.77 -15.35
N ALA A 64 8.67 -18.95 -15.96
CA ALA A 64 9.36 -20.23 -16.06
C ALA A 64 9.76 -20.80 -14.69
N ALA A 65 10.30 -19.97 -13.80
CA ALA A 65 10.63 -20.37 -12.44
C ALA A 65 9.40 -20.87 -11.67
N ILE A 66 8.26 -20.15 -11.72
CA ILE A 66 7.01 -20.57 -11.08
C ILE A 66 6.54 -21.93 -11.64
N LYS A 67 6.55 -22.07 -12.98
CA LYS A 67 6.13 -23.31 -13.65
C LYS A 67 7.04 -24.50 -13.33
N LYS A 68 8.34 -24.26 -13.15
CA LYS A 68 9.34 -25.30 -12.82
C LYS A 68 9.07 -25.94 -11.47
N MET A 69 8.55 -25.19 -10.50
CA MET A 69 8.25 -25.70 -9.16
C MET A 69 7.19 -26.80 -9.17
N LYS A 70 6.25 -26.78 -10.13
CA LYS A 70 5.15 -27.77 -10.26
C LYS A 70 4.41 -28.06 -8.94
N SER A 71 4.35 -27.08 -8.05
CA SER A 71 3.82 -27.23 -6.69
C SER A 71 2.63 -26.30 -6.50
N ARG A 72 1.47 -26.89 -6.22
CA ARG A 72 0.27 -26.13 -5.85
C ARG A 72 0.51 -25.34 -4.57
N ILE A 73 1.16 -25.96 -3.58
CA ILE A 73 1.50 -25.32 -2.32
C ILE A 73 2.41 -24.10 -2.56
N TYR A 74 3.35 -24.18 -3.49
CA TYR A 74 4.18 -23.02 -3.85
C TYR A 74 3.37 -21.91 -4.55
N ILE A 75 2.46 -22.26 -5.47
CA ILE A 75 1.57 -21.25 -6.08
C ILE A 75 0.68 -20.61 -5.02
N GLU A 76 0.08 -21.43 -4.16
CA GLU A 76 -0.71 -20.96 -3.03
C GLU A 76 0.14 -20.16 -2.05
N SER A 77 1.43 -20.46 -1.86
CA SER A 77 2.31 -19.64 -1.03
C SER A 77 2.66 -18.32 -1.68
N LEU A 78 2.68 -18.20 -3.01
CA LEU A 78 2.83 -16.90 -3.70
C LEU A 78 1.56 -16.07 -3.59
N ILE A 79 0.41 -16.71 -3.77
CA ILE A 79 -0.91 -16.08 -3.58
C ILE A 79 -1.08 -15.70 -2.10
N ASN A 80 -0.65 -16.57 -1.19
CA ASN A 80 -0.78 -16.38 0.24
C ASN A 80 0.34 -15.56 0.83
N SER A 81 1.50 -15.37 0.19
CA SER A 81 2.46 -14.35 0.57
C SER A 81 1.94 -12.97 0.17
N ALA A 82 1.23 -12.88 -0.96
CA ALA A 82 0.44 -11.70 -1.28
C ALA A 82 -0.78 -11.53 -0.35
N ASN A 83 -1.37 -12.61 0.17
CA ASN A 83 -2.43 -12.58 1.21
C ASN A 83 -1.89 -12.60 2.66
N SER A 84 -0.58 -12.71 2.92
CA SER A 84 -0.10 -12.95 4.30
C SER A 84 -0.11 -11.69 5.14
N LEU A 85 -0.46 -10.55 4.51
CA LEU A 85 -0.60 -9.24 5.12
C LEU A 85 -2.04 -8.73 4.97
N ASP A 86 -3.01 -9.65 5.00
CA ASP A 86 -4.44 -9.35 4.92
C ASP A 86 -5.02 -8.83 6.24
N ALA A 87 -6.34 -8.63 6.26
CA ALA A 87 -7.08 -8.15 7.42
C ALA A 87 -6.82 -8.99 8.68
N ASN A 88 -6.72 -10.32 8.53
CA ASN A 88 -6.51 -11.22 9.67
C ASN A 88 -5.10 -11.07 10.21
N PHE A 89 -4.08 -11.02 9.34
CA PHE A 89 -2.70 -10.81 9.77
C PHE A 89 -2.54 -9.54 10.62
N TRP A 90 -3.07 -8.40 10.14
CA TRP A 90 -2.96 -7.15 10.88
C TRP A 90 -3.83 -7.15 12.15
N SER A 91 -5.02 -7.74 12.10
CA SER A 91 -5.89 -7.91 13.27
C SER A 91 -5.22 -8.71 14.37
N ASP A 92 -4.56 -9.83 14.02
CA ASP A 92 -3.82 -10.67 14.96
C ASP A 92 -2.69 -9.89 15.64
N LYS A 93 -1.99 -9.00 14.92
CA LYS A 93 -0.94 -8.17 15.52
C LYS A 93 -1.51 -7.22 16.57
N TYR A 94 -2.65 -6.59 16.31
CA TYR A 94 -3.29 -5.71 17.28
C TYR A 94 -3.88 -6.47 18.47
N GLN A 95 -4.52 -7.61 18.25
CA GLN A 95 -5.06 -8.45 19.33
C GLN A 95 -3.97 -8.97 20.27
N ASN A 96 -2.81 -9.33 19.71
CA ASN A 96 -1.68 -9.83 20.49
C ASN A 96 -0.71 -8.73 20.96
N ASN A 97 -1.10 -7.45 20.87
CA ASN A 97 -0.24 -6.29 21.22
C ASN A 97 1.15 -6.33 20.57
N SER A 98 1.26 -6.93 19.39
CA SER A 98 2.51 -7.11 18.63
C SER A 98 2.75 -5.94 17.68
N THR A 99 2.73 -4.71 18.20
CA THR A 99 2.77 -3.45 17.44
C THR A 99 4.12 -2.76 17.54
N GLN A 100 5.21 -3.44 17.16
CA GLN A 100 6.58 -2.93 17.32
C GLN A 100 6.88 -1.66 16.51
N TRP A 101 6.07 -1.37 15.48
CA TRP A 101 6.14 -0.14 14.70
C TRP A 101 5.58 1.08 15.44
N ASP A 102 4.79 0.87 16.49
CA ASP A 102 4.13 1.94 17.21
C ASP A 102 5.13 2.79 18.01
N LEU A 103 5.11 4.11 17.77
CA LEU A 103 5.92 5.08 18.50
C LEU A 103 5.26 5.54 19.81
N GLY A 104 3.95 5.35 19.96
CA GLY A 104 3.17 5.85 21.09
C GLY A 104 2.88 7.35 21.05
N LEU A 105 3.31 8.05 20.00
CA LEU A 105 3.21 9.49 19.83
C LEU A 105 3.30 9.88 18.35
N VAL A 106 2.85 11.10 18.02
CA VAL A 106 3.03 11.67 16.69
C VAL A 106 4.52 11.83 16.40
N SER A 107 5.00 11.33 15.26
CA SER A 107 6.43 11.42 14.96
C SER A 107 6.87 12.89 14.85
N PRO A 108 8.06 13.26 15.36
CA PRO A 108 8.53 14.65 15.29
C PRO A 108 8.50 15.30 13.90
N PRO A 109 8.90 14.63 12.79
CA PRO A 109 8.81 15.24 11.45
C PRO A 109 7.38 15.50 11.00
N ILE A 110 6.44 14.60 11.29
CA ILE A 110 5.03 14.80 10.94
C ILE A 110 4.41 15.90 11.81
N LYS A 111 4.72 15.91 13.11
CA LYS A 111 4.32 16.99 14.03
C LYS A 111 4.78 18.35 13.50
N GLN A 112 6.07 18.49 13.18
CA GLN A 112 6.64 19.73 12.65
C GLN A 112 5.99 20.12 11.31
N TYR A 113 5.68 19.15 10.45
CA TYR A 113 4.96 19.43 9.20
C TYR A 113 3.51 19.88 9.45
N ILE A 114 2.82 19.35 10.46
CA ILE A 114 1.46 19.78 10.83
C ILE A 114 1.48 21.20 11.40
N ASP A 115 2.50 21.55 12.19
CA ASP A 115 2.61 22.85 12.87
C ASP A 115 2.65 24.04 11.89
N GLN A 116 3.14 23.84 10.67
CA GLN A 116 3.18 24.88 9.62
C GLN A 116 1.88 25.00 8.80
N LEU A 117 0.91 24.10 8.97
CA LEU A 117 -0.32 24.09 8.19
C LEU A 117 -1.34 25.08 8.78
N THR A 118 -1.75 26.05 7.98
CA THR A 118 -2.70 27.10 8.38
C THR A 118 -4.16 26.77 8.05
N ASN A 119 -4.41 26.08 6.93
CA ASN A 119 -5.76 25.65 6.57
C ASN A 119 -6.18 24.42 7.38
N LYS A 120 -7.07 24.62 8.36
CA LYS A 120 -7.58 23.57 9.26
C LYS A 120 -8.75 22.77 8.69
N ASP A 121 -9.35 23.23 7.60
CA ASP A 121 -10.48 22.59 6.92
C ASP A 121 -10.05 21.68 5.77
N CYS A 122 -8.73 21.54 5.54
CA CYS A 122 -8.23 20.67 4.49
C CYS A 122 -8.60 19.21 4.76
N ARG A 123 -8.96 18.47 3.71
CA ARG A 123 -9.33 17.05 3.78
C ARG A 123 -8.06 16.22 3.92
N ILE A 124 -7.88 15.58 5.06
CA ILE A 124 -6.69 14.78 5.39
C ILE A 124 -7.04 13.30 5.39
N LEU A 125 -6.25 12.48 4.68
CA LEU A 125 -6.28 11.03 4.80
C LEU A 125 -5.03 10.52 5.52
N ILE A 126 -5.22 9.58 6.45
CA ILE A 126 -4.15 8.79 7.06
C ILE A 126 -4.44 7.30 6.76
N PRO A 127 -3.80 6.69 5.76
CA PRO A 127 -4.01 5.30 5.38
C PRO A 127 -3.09 4.36 6.18
N GLY A 128 -3.60 3.19 6.54
CA GLY A 128 -2.92 2.30 7.50
C GLY A 128 -2.69 3.02 8.82
N CYS A 129 -3.74 3.65 9.35
CA CYS A 129 -3.61 4.67 10.38
C CYS A 129 -3.03 4.16 11.70
N GLY A 130 -3.06 2.85 11.95
CA GLY A 130 -2.65 2.29 13.22
C GLY A 130 -3.36 2.98 14.40
N ASN A 131 -2.65 3.20 15.50
CA ASN A 131 -3.20 3.87 16.69
C ASN A 131 -3.45 5.39 16.50
N ALA A 132 -3.18 5.94 15.31
CA ALA A 132 -3.61 7.26 14.85
C ALA A 132 -3.19 8.44 15.75
N TYR A 133 -1.93 8.47 16.18
CA TYR A 133 -1.38 9.57 16.98
C TYR A 133 -1.30 10.88 16.18
N GLU A 134 -1.04 10.78 14.88
CA GLU A 134 -1.09 11.89 13.92
C GLU A 134 -2.48 12.52 13.90
N ALA A 135 -3.53 11.69 13.92
CA ALA A 135 -4.92 12.15 13.94
C ALA A 135 -5.29 12.86 15.24
N ALA A 136 -4.86 12.31 16.39
CA ALA A 136 -5.04 12.95 17.68
C ALA A 136 -4.40 14.36 17.69
N TYR A 137 -3.16 14.46 17.20
CA TYR A 137 -2.46 15.74 17.12
C TYR A 137 -3.14 16.73 16.16
N LEU A 138 -3.62 16.28 15.00
CA LEU A 138 -4.40 17.13 14.09
C LEU A 138 -5.67 17.68 14.77
N LEU A 139 -6.41 16.86 15.52
CA LEU A 139 -7.61 17.30 16.24
C LEU A 139 -7.28 18.35 17.33
N GLU A 140 -6.15 18.19 18.03
CA GLU A 140 -5.63 19.17 18.99
C GLU A 140 -5.25 20.49 18.32
N GLN A 141 -4.71 20.45 17.10
CA GLN A 141 -4.37 21.62 16.29
C GLN A 141 -5.59 22.24 15.58
N GLY A 142 -6.81 21.74 15.85
CA GLY A 142 -8.06 22.30 15.36
C GLY A 142 -8.48 21.87 13.95
N PHE A 143 -7.86 20.83 13.38
CA PHE A 143 -8.30 20.30 12.09
C PHE A 143 -9.68 19.66 12.17
N THR A 144 -10.46 19.81 11.10
CA THR A 144 -11.91 19.50 11.11
C THR A 144 -12.32 18.40 10.13
N ASN A 145 -11.42 17.95 9.24
CA ASN A 145 -11.77 17.02 8.16
C ASN A 145 -10.71 15.92 8.00
N ILE A 146 -10.72 14.96 8.93
CA ILE A 146 -9.74 13.88 9.01
C ILE A 146 -10.43 12.55 8.67
N THR A 147 -9.85 11.78 7.76
CA THR A 147 -10.26 10.40 7.47
C THR A 147 -9.13 9.45 7.81
N LEU A 148 -9.46 8.43 8.60
CA LEU A 148 -8.59 7.29 8.90
C LEU A 148 -9.11 6.07 8.17
N ILE A 149 -8.21 5.26 7.64
CA ILE A 149 -8.55 3.94 7.11
C ILE A 149 -7.52 2.92 7.56
N ASP A 150 -8.00 1.78 8.03
CA ASP A 150 -7.20 0.60 8.35
C ASP A 150 -7.98 -0.68 8.04
N ILE A 151 -7.25 -1.75 7.76
CA ILE A 151 -7.80 -3.06 7.42
C ILE A 151 -8.01 -3.93 8.66
N ALA A 152 -7.38 -3.59 9.80
CA ALA A 152 -7.48 -4.34 11.05
C ALA A 152 -8.76 -3.98 11.84
N GLU A 153 -9.75 -4.88 11.84
CA GLU A 153 -11.05 -4.66 12.48
C GLU A 153 -10.95 -4.32 13.99
N PRO A 154 -10.18 -5.04 14.83
CA PRO A 154 -10.11 -4.75 16.26
C PRO A 154 -9.58 -3.34 16.56
N LEU A 155 -8.60 -2.89 15.77
CA LEU A 155 -8.06 -1.53 15.86
C LEU A 155 -9.13 -0.50 15.48
N VAL A 156 -9.79 -0.69 14.34
CA VAL A 156 -10.80 0.24 13.84
C VAL A 156 -11.96 0.37 14.82
N GLN A 157 -12.44 -0.73 15.39
CA GLN A 157 -13.50 -0.70 16.42
C GLN A 157 -13.06 0.10 17.66
N SER A 158 -11.80 -0.05 18.09
CA SER A 158 -11.24 0.72 19.21
C SER A 158 -11.20 2.23 18.90
N LEU A 159 -10.74 2.62 17.71
CA LEU A 159 -10.71 4.01 17.26
C LEU A 159 -12.12 4.60 17.13
N GLN A 160 -13.06 3.87 16.53
CA GLN A 160 -14.46 4.29 16.40
C GLN A 160 -15.10 4.52 17.77
N LYS A 161 -14.79 3.69 18.76
CA LYS A 161 -15.23 3.90 20.14
C LYS A 161 -14.58 5.15 20.76
N LYS A 162 -13.26 5.34 20.57
CA LYS A 162 -12.50 6.48 21.08
C LYS A 162 -13.04 7.81 20.56
N TYR A 163 -13.38 7.89 19.28
CA TYR A 163 -13.80 9.12 18.60
C TYR A 163 -15.29 9.19 18.29
N LYS A 164 -16.12 8.36 18.94
CA LYS A 164 -17.57 8.20 18.64
C LYS A 164 -18.34 9.52 18.52
N ASN A 165 -17.96 10.53 19.28
CA ASN A 165 -18.66 11.82 19.35
C ASN A 165 -17.91 12.97 18.67
N ASP A 166 -16.81 12.69 17.96
CA ASP A 166 -16.04 13.72 17.26
C ASP A 166 -16.34 13.66 15.75
N SER A 167 -17.21 14.56 15.29
CA SER A 167 -17.60 14.67 13.88
C SER A 167 -16.48 15.14 12.95
N ARG A 168 -15.33 15.58 13.48
CA ARG A 168 -14.19 16.05 12.69
C ARG A 168 -13.35 14.92 12.12
N ILE A 169 -13.59 13.69 12.59
CA ILE A 169 -12.81 12.50 12.23
C ILE A 169 -13.73 11.35 11.81
N GLN A 170 -13.43 10.78 10.66
CA GLN A 170 -14.08 9.58 10.15
C GLN A 170 -13.12 8.41 10.20
N ILE A 171 -13.57 7.27 10.73
CA ILE A 171 -12.76 6.04 10.79
C ILE A 171 -13.42 4.94 9.96
N ILE A 172 -12.70 4.46 8.96
CA ILE A 172 -13.17 3.49 7.98
C ILE A 172 -12.45 2.16 8.21
N LEU A 173 -13.23 1.09 8.41
CA LEU A 173 -12.73 -0.28 8.26
C LEU A 173 -12.71 -0.61 6.77
N GLY A 174 -11.54 -0.83 6.20
CA GLY A 174 -11.46 -1.18 4.80
C GLY A 174 -10.05 -1.35 4.26
N ASP A 175 -9.99 -2.04 3.12
CA ASP A 175 -8.78 -2.12 2.31
C ASP A 175 -8.53 -0.78 1.61
N PHE A 176 -7.35 -0.21 1.84
CA PHE A 176 -6.86 1.01 1.20
C PHE A 176 -7.00 1.00 -0.32
N PHE A 177 -6.74 -0.13 -0.99
CA PHE A 177 -6.82 -0.21 -2.45
C PHE A 177 -8.25 -0.06 -2.98
N ASN A 178 -9.26 -0.36 -2.15
CA ASN A 178 -10.67 -0.20 -2.48
C ASN A 178 -11.25 1.16 -2.07
N HIS A 179 -10.53 1.92 -1.24
CA HIS A 179 -10.98 3.22 -0.69
C HIS A 179 -11.31 4.25 -1.78
N GLN A 180 -12.28 5.12 -1.53
CA GLN A 180 -12.64 6.19 -2.46
C GLN A 180 -12.68 7.53 -1.72
N GLY A 181 -12.28 8.61 -2.38
CA GLY A 181 -12.25 9.94 -1.80
C GLY A 181 -11.38 10.91 -2.59
N GLN A 182 -11.31 12.15 -2.11
CA GLN A 182 -10.46 13.21 -2.64
C GLN A 182 -9.92 14.03 -1.48
N TYR A 183 -8.60 14.08 -1.33
CA TYR A 183 -7.92 14.64 -0.17
C TYR A 183 -6.91 15.70 -0.59
N ASP A 184 -6.86 16.78 0.18
CA ASP A 184 -5.91 17.87 -0.05
C ASP A 184 -4.53 17.50 0.51
N LEU A 185 -4.50 16.63 1.52
CA LEU A 185 -3.29 16.10 2.13
C LEU A 185 -3.48 14.62 2.46
N ILE A 186 -2.50 13.79 2.11
CA ILE A 186 -2.37 12.43 2.62
C ILE A 186 -1.09 12.38 3.46
N ILE A 187 -1.21 11.92 4.71
CA ILE A 187 -0.08 11.71 5.61
C ILE A 187 0.31 10.24 5.56
N GLU A 188 1.55 9.96 5.17
CA GLU A 188 2.09 8.61 5.08
C GLU A 188 3.15 8.40 6.18
N GLN A 189 2.94 7.36 6.99
CA GLN A 189 3.96 6.94 7.93
C GLN A 189 3.84 5.44 8.16
N THR A 190 4.91 4.71 7.88
CA THR A 190 4.99 3.25 8.07
C THR A 190 3.90 2.43 7.39
N PHE A 191 3.16 3.02 6.45
CA PHE A 191 2.15 2.31 5.68
C PHE A 191 2.75 1.78 4.38
N PHE A 192 3.52 2.60 3.67
CA PHE A 192 4.14 2.16 2.41
C PHE A 192 5.07 0.95 2.61
N CYS A 193 5.85 0.93 3.69
CA CYS A 193 6.72 -0.19 4.02
C CYS A 193 5.94 -1.43 4.50
N ALA A 194 4.67 -1.30 4.89
CA ALA A 194 3.83 -2.43 5.27
C ALA A 194 3.21 -3.15 4.05
N ILE A 195 3.26 -2.53 2.87
CA ILE A 195 2.69 -3.05 1.63
C ILE A 195 3.69 -3.97 0.93
N ASP A 196 3.19 -5.14 0.49
CA ASP A 196 3.97 -6.06 -0.34
C ASP A 196 4.62 -5.33 -1.52
N PRO A 197 5.94 -5.50 -1.76
CA PRO A 197 6.64 -4.80 -2.83
C PRO A 197 5.97 -4.88 -4.21
N SER A 198 5.29 -5.98 -4.53
CA SER A 198 4.54 -6.17 -5.78
C SER A 198 3.37 -5.20 -5.97
N LEU A 199 2.84 -4.64 -4.88
CA LEU A 199 1.72 -3.69 -4.87
C LEU A 199 2.17 -2.22 -4.81
N ARG A 200 3.48 -1.92 -4.77
CA ARG A 200 3.97 -0.53 -4.66
C ARG A 200 3.58 0.35 -5.85
N THR A 201 3.53 -0.21 -7.06
CA THR A 201 3.02 0.52 -8.23
C THR A 201 1.52 0.82 -8.08
N ASN A 202 0.74 -0.17 -7.62
CA ASN A 202 -0.68 0.00 -7.33
C ASN A 202 -0.91 1.06 -6.24
N TYR A 203 -0.02 1.14 -5.25
CA TYR A 203 -0.08 2.15 -4.20
C TYR A 203 0.08 3.56 -4.77
N VAL A 204 1.07 3.79 -5.66
CA VAL A 204 1.27 5.11 -6.29
C VAL A 204 0.06 5.50 -7.14
N ILE A 205 -0.50 4.56 -7.91
CA ILE A 205 -1.73 4.79 -8.68
C ILE A 205 -2.90 5.10 -7.75
N LYS A 206 -3.01 4.40 -6.62
CA LYS A 206 -4.10 4.63 -5.67
C LYS A 206 -3.98 6.00 -5.02
N MET A 207 -2.76 6.41 -4.63
CA MET A 207 -2.49 7.73 -4.09
C MET A 207 -2.87 8.83 -5.08
N SER A 208 -2.54 8.69 -6.36
CA SER A 208 -2.91 9.70 -7.35
C SER A 208 -4.41 9.80 -7.61
N GLN A 209 -5.15 8.71 -7.42
CA GLN A 209 -6.62 8.73 -7.47
C GLN A 209 -7.24 9.43 -6.26
N LEU A 210 -6.61 9.33 -5.09
CA LEU A 210 -7.14 9.86 -3.83
C LEU A 210 -6.72 11.31 -3.56
N ILE A 211 -5.63 11.78 -4.15
CA ILE A 211 -5.14 13.16 -3.96
C ILE A 211 -5.88 14.10 -4.91
N ALA A 212 -6.54 15.11 -4.33
CA ALA A 212 -7.19 16.18 -5.07
C ALA A 212 -6.17 16.99 -5.88
N LYS A 213 -6.62 17.64 -6.95
CA LYS A 213 -5.76 18.52 -7.76
C LYS A 213 -5.04 19.55 -6.89
N GLY A 214 -3.71 19.58 -6.97
CA GLY A 214 -2.86 20.46 -6.16
C GLY A 214 -2.61 19.98 -4.71
N GLY A 215 -3.19 18.84 -4.34
CA GLY A 215 -2.97 18.18 -3.06
C GLY A 215 -1.59 17.52 -2.96
N LYS A 216 -1.27 17.02 -1.76
CA LYS A 216 0.07 16.53 -1.42
C LYS A 216 0.04 15.17 -0.74
N LEU A 217 1.04 14.34 -1.05
CA LEU A 217 1.45 13.21 -0.24
C LEU A 217 2.67 13.62 0.58
N VAL A 218 2.58 13.51 1.90
CA VAL A 218 3.65 13.92 2.82
C VAL A 218 3.88 12.83 3.84
N GLY A 219 5.13 12.50 4.11
CA GLY A 219 5.39 11.34 4.95
C GLY A 219 6.84 10.97 5.18
N LEU A 220 7.03 9.75 5.68
CA LEU A 220 8.33 9.14 5.95
C LEU A 220 8.47 7.79 5.27
N LEU A 221 9.49 7.65 4.43
CA LEU A 221 9.85 6.38 3.81
C LEU A 221 11.16 5.84 4.38
N PHE A 222 11.25 4.56 4.69
CA PHE A 222 12.51 3.96 5.14
C PHE A 222 13.60 4.00 4.04
N ASN A 223 14.80 4.44 4.38
CA ASN A 223 15.99 4.42 3.52
C ASN A 223 16.97 3.33 3.93
N ARG A 224 16.47 2.11 4.11
CA ARG A 224 17.26 0.95 4.54
C ARG A 224 16.63 -0.34 4.05
N SER A 225 17.44 -1.39 4.03
CA SER A 225 16.96 -2.75 3.82
C SER A 225 16.47 -3.37 5.14
N PHE A 226 15.49 -4.26 5.02
CA PHE A 226 15.04 -5.15 6.10
C PHE A 226 15.10 -6.58 5.56
N GLU A 227 15.42 -7.54 6.43
CA GLU A 227 15.27 -8.96 6.09
C GLU A 227 13.79 -9.34 6.19
N GLY A 228 13.22 -9.82 5.08
CA GLY A 228 11.80 -10.16 4.99
C GLY A 228 10.90 -8.92 4.96
N GLY A 229 9.83 -8.96 5.77
CA GLY A 229 8.89 -7.87 5.97
C GLY A 229 7.54 -8.38 6.51
N PRO A 230 6.62 -7.46 6.85
CA PRO A 230 6.80 -6.03 6.98
C PRO A 230 7.57 -5.65 8.27
N PRO A 231 8.29 -4.51 8.31
CA PRO A 231 8.43 -3.54 7.23
C PRO A 231 9.34 -4.05 6.11
N PHE A 232 8.97 -3.75 4.87
CA PHE A 232 9.81 -3.91 3.69
C PHE A 232 10.68 -2.67 3.49
N GLY A 233 11.93 -2.89 3.08
CA GLY A 233 12.89 -1.82 2.85
C GLY A 233 12.68 -1.03 1.57
N GLY A 234 13.53 -0.05 1.36
CA GLY A 234 13.63 0.70 0.13
C GLY A 234 14.74 1.76 0.21
N ASN A 235 14.91 2.50 -0.87
CA ASN A 235 15.91 3.54 -0.97
C ASN A 235 15.41 4.73 -1.80
N LYS A 236 16.13 5.84 -1.67
CA LYS A 236 15.83 7.10 -2.36
C LYS A 236 15.68 6.92 -3.88
N GLU A 237 16.57 6.18 -4.52
CA GLU A 237 16.59 5.98 -5.97
C GLU A 237 15.34 5.24 -6.46
N GLU A 238 14.95 4.17 -5.76
CA GLU A 238 13.72 3.42 -6.02
C GLU A 238 12.49 4.31 -5.89
N TYR A 239 12.42 5.15 -4.85
CA TYR A 239 11.30 6.06 -4.64
C TYR A 239 11.22 7.14 -5.72
N ILE A 240 12.35 7.69 -6.14
CA ILE A 240 12.38 8.64 -7.26
C ILE A 240 11.82 7.96 -8.51
N HIS A 241 12.31 6.77 -8.85
CA HIS A 241 11.84 6.04 -10.03
C HIS A 241 10.34 5.72 -9.97
N LEU A 242 9.85 5.28 -8.81
CA LEU A 242 8.48 4.84 -8.60
C LEU A 242 7.47 6.02 -8.61
N PHE A 243 7.79 7.14 -7.96
CA PHE A 243 6.85 8.24 -7.77
C PHE A 243 6.94 9.34 -8.84
N SER A 244 8.11 9.58 -9.44
CA SER A 244 8.32 10.68 -10.40
C SER A 244 7.41 10.67 -11.63
N PRO A 245 6.95 9.52 -12.17
CA PRO A 245 6.00 9.55 -13.30
C PRO A 245 4.69 10.26 -12.96
N THR A 246 4.23 10.14 -11.71
CA THR A 246 2.90 10.57 -11.27
C THR A 246 2.95 11.83 -10.41
N PHE A 247 4.04 12.03 -9.67
CA PHE A 247 4.20 13.12 -8.72
C PHE A 247 5.40 13.99 -9.06
N SER A 248 5.27 15.28 -8.79
CA SER A 248 6.41 16.20 -8.67
C SER A 248 7.03 16.04 -7.28
N ILE A 249 8.28 15.61 -7.23
CA ILE A 249 9.02 15.45 -5.97
C ILE A 249 9.50 16.82 -5.50
N LYS A 250 8.81 17.41 -4.52
CA LYS A 250 9.23 18.68 -3.91
C LYS A 250 10.31 18.47 -2.85
N LYS A 251 10.23 17.37 -2.09
CA LYS A 251 11.22 16.99 -1.08
C LYS A 251 11.35 15.47 -1.00
N LEU A 252 12.58 14.98 -0.90
CA LEU A 252 12.93 13.59 -0.59
C LEU A 252 14.36 13.56 -0.04
N GLU A 253 14.48 13.78 1.27
CA GLU A 253 15.76 14.03 1.95
C GLU A 253 15.83 13.25 3.25
N THR A 254 17.06 12.96 3.73
CA THR A 254 17.27 12.34 5.03
C THR A 254 16.53 13.10 6.12
N CYS A 255 15.72 12.39 6.88
CA CYS A 255 14.88 12.97 7.92
C CYS A 255 15.71 13.22 9.19
N TYR A 256 16.17 14.46 9.36
CA TYR A 256 17.08 14.89 10.43
C TYR A 256 16.48 14.83 11.85
N ASN A 257 15.16 14.87 11.98
CA ASN A 257 14.46 14.83 13.27
C ASN A 257 13.64 13.54 13.45
N SER A 258 14.04 12.46 12.79
CA SER A 258 13.43 11.13 12.98
C SER A 258 13.47 10.69 14.45
N PHE A 259 12.59 9.76 14.81
CA PHE A 259 12.65 9.15 16.14
C PHE A 259 13.99 8.40 16.32
N LYS A 260 14.60 8.44 17.52
CA LYS A 260 15.96 7.91 17.77
C LYS A 260 16.21 6.49 17.24
N LYS A 261 15.20 5.61 17.33
CA LYS A 261 15.31 4.21 16.82
C LYS A 261 15.35 4.10 15.29
N ARG A 262 15.01 5.17 14.57
CA ARG A 262 14.90 5.25 13.11
C ARG A 262 15.77 6.36 12.52
N GLU A 263 16.60 7.00 13.34
CA GLU A 263 17.54 8.04 12.93
C GLU A 263 18.39 7.58 11.75
N GLU A 264 18.65 8.50 10.81
CA GLU A 264 19.38 8.27 9.56
C GLU A 264 18.77 7.23 8.60
N SER A 265 17.67 6.59 8.98
CA SER A 265 17.06 5.50 8.22
C SER A 265 15.71 5.83 7.59
N GLU A 266 15.27 7.08 7.66
CA GLU A 266 14.03 7.56 7.06
C GLU A 266 14.32 8.77 6.15
N LEU A 267 13.61 8.86 5.03
CA LEU A 267 13.52 10.05 4.19
C LEU A 267 12.22 10.76 4.49
N PHE A 268 12.28 12.07 4.68
CA PHE A 268 11.11 12.92 4.71
C PHE A 268 10.72 13.31 3.28
N MET A 269 9.46 13.04 2.93
CA MET A 269 8.95 13.28 1.58
C MET A 269 7.82 14.32 1.54
N ILE A 270 7.84 15.15 0.48
CA ILE A 270 6.71 15.98 0.07
C ILE A 270 6.56 15.82 -1.44
N PHE A 271 5.51 15.12 -1.85
CA PHE A 271 5.17 14.88 -3.25
C PHE A 271 3.88 15.61 -3.62
N ILE A 272 3.88 16.27 -4.77
CA ILE A 272 2.73 17.03 -5.28
C ILE A 272 2.19 16.31 -6.50
N ILE A 273 0.87 16.11 -6.57
CA ILE A 273 0.24 15.48 -7.75
C ILE A 273 0.49 16.33 -9.00
N LYS A 274 0.84 15.69 -10.12
CA LYS A 274 1.03 16.36 -11.43
C LYS A 274 -0.30 16.66 -12.12
#